data_AF-A0A4R4VBD8-F1
#
_entry.id   AF-A0A4R4VBD8-F1
#
_cell.length_a   1.000
_cell.length_b   1.000
_cell.length_c   1.000
_cell.angle_alpha   90.00
_cell.angle_beta   90.00
_cell.angle_gamma   90.00
#
_symmetry.space_group_name_H-M   'P 1'
#
loop_
_entity.id
_entity.type
_entity.pdbx_description
1 polymer ?
#
loop_
_entity_poly.entity_id
_entity_poly.type
_entity_poly.pdbx_seq_one_letter_code
_entity_poly.pdbx_strand_id
1 'polypeptide(L)'
;MTEVRHEDVAAYALGLLSEEEKAAFEHHLAGCGTCAAEVGSFTAVGELIKGVHPDDLLPSPPDPQVESILVRKAITERRRRRFHRTFMTAAACLVVAAGVFLAGSSIAGGPNPDSVHSPARALLMTGDTYSATDSATGVSSVIGLEDKGWGTHVALELKGVKGPLQCRLMAVGDDGRSEVVASWGVPEAGYGVPGSPDPMLLHGGTSLPQDELNHFTIQTSDGRSLATITV
;
A
#
# COMPACT_ATOMS: atom_id res chain seq x y z
N MET A 1 7.59 50.89 -24.99
CA MET A 1 8.92 50.69 -24.38
C MET A 1 8.91 49.29 -23.81
N THR A 2 9.51 48.35 -24.53
CA THR A 2 9.64 46.96 -24.08
C THR A 2 10.66 46.95 -22.94
N GLU A 3 10.24 46.43 -21.78
CA GLU A 3 11.12 46.31 -20.61
C GLU A 3 12.15 45.22 -20.88
N VAL A 4 13.44 45.56 -20.84
CA VAL A 4 14.54 44.61 -21.09
C VAL A 4 14.86 43.87 -19.79
N ARG A 5 14.75 42.54 -19.81
CA ARG A 5 15.01 41.69 -18.64
C ARG A 5 16.33 40.93 -18.81
N HIS A 6 17.08 40.73 -17.73
CA HIS A 6 18.41 40.09 -17.79
C HIS A 6 18.31 38.60 -18.17
N GLU A 7 17.22 37.94 -17.79
CA GLU A 7 16.87 36.57 -18.14
C GLU A 7 16.70 36.33 -19.65
N ASP A 8 16.52 37.38 -20.45
CA ASP A 8 16.37 37.28 -21.91
C ASP A 8 17.71 37.02 -22.62
N VAL A 9 18.84 37.02 -21.90
CA VAL A 9 20.19 36.78 -22.44
C VAL A 9 20.32 35.43 -23.17
N ALA A 10 19.67 34.38 -22.64
CA ALA A 10 19.66 33.06 -23.27
C ALA A 10 18.79 33.05 -24.53
N ALA A 11 17.64 33.73 -24.50
CA ALA A 11 16.76 33.86 -25.66
C ALA A 11 17.44 34.66 -26.79
N TYR A 12 18.16 35.72 -26.44
CA TYR A 12 18.99 36.48 -27.38
C TYR A 12 20.09 35.62 -28.00
N ALA A 13 20.87 34.89 -27.17
CA ALA A 13 21.97 34.05 -27.63
C ALA A 13 21.51 32.87 -28.52
N LEU A 14 20.30 32.35 -28.28
CA LEU A 14 19.70 31.26 -29.06
C LEU A 14 18.87 31.77 -30.26
N GLY A 15 18.76 33.08 -30.47
CA GLY A 15 18.03 33.68 -31.59
C GLY A 15 16.50 33.53 -31.50
N LEU A 16 15.95 33.47 -30.29
CA LEU A 16 14.52 33.27 -30.03
C LEU A 16 13.73 34.57 -29.84
N LEU A 17 14.41 35.72 -29.76
CA LEU A 17 13.77 37.03 -29.63
C LEU A 17 13.25 37.54 -30.98
N SER A 18 12.15 38.30 -30.94
CA SER A 18 11.70 39.06 -32.11
C SER A 18 12.68 40.18 -32.46
N GLU A 19 12.61 40.71 -33.69
CA GLU A 19 13.50 41.79 -34.13
C GLU A 19 13.38 43.05 -33.24
N GLU A 20 12.19 43.34 -32.72
CA GLU A 20 11.94 44.48 -31.83
C GLU A 20 12.61 44.27 -30.45
N GLU A 21 12.49 43.07 -29.88
CA GLU A 21 13.09 42.71 -28.59
C GLU A 21 14.61 42.63 -28.70
N LYS A 22 15.12 42.11 -29.82
CA LYS A 22 16.54 42.02 -30.12
C LYS A 22 17.19 43.41 -30.16
N ALA A 23 16.59 44.36 -30.87
CA ALA A 23 17.10 45.73 -30.94
C ALA A 23 17.12 46.42 -29.56
N ALA A 24 16.09 46.19 -28.74
CA ALA A 24 16.07 46.68 -27.36
C ALA A 24 17.17 46.03 -26.50
N PHE A 25 17.41 44.73 -26.67
CA PHE A 25 18.43 43.98 -25.95
C PHE A 25 19.86 44.38 -26.35
N GLU A 26 20.11 44.66 -27.63
CA GLU A 26 21.41 45.16 -28.11
C GLU A 26 21.77 46.53 -27.53
N HIS A 27 20.78 47.40 -27.36
CA HIS A 27 20.98 48.68 -26.66
C HIS A 27 21.35 48.47 -25.19
N HIS A 28 20.73 47.50 -24.51
CA HIS A 28 21.09 47.13 -23.14
C HIS A 28 22.49 46.51 -23.03
N LEU A 29 22.88 45.66 -23.99
CA LEU A 29 24.22 45.05 -24.05
C LEU A 29 25.34 46.08 -24.11
N ALA A 30 25.12 47.21 -24.78
CA ALA A 30 26.10 48.31 -24.83
C ALA A 30 26.38 48.94 -23.46
N GLY A 31 25.46 48.79 -22.49
CA GLY A 31 25.56 49.37 -21.14
C GLY A 31 25.76 48.36 -20.00
N CYS A 32 25.64 47.05 -20.25
CA CYS A 32 25.72 46.02 -19.22
C CYS A 32 26.80 44.96 -19.51
N GLY A 33 27.93 45.04 -18.79
CA GLY A 33 29.04 44.08 -18.93
C GLY A 33 28.70 42.66 -18.48
N THR A 34 27.73 42.49 -17.57
CA THR A 34 27.29 41.15 -17.10
C THR A 34 26.58 40.39 -18.20
N CYS A 35 25.58 41.00 -18.85
CA CYS A 35 24.89 40.39 -19.99
C CYS A 35 25.87 40.13 -21.15
N ALA A 36 26.79 41.06 -21.42
CA ALA A 36 27.79 40.89 -22.48
C ALA A 36 28.71 39.67 -22.23
N ALA A 37 29.11 39.42 -20.98
CA ALA A 37 29.90 38.25 -20.62
C ALA A 37 29.08 36.94 -20.69
N GLU A 38 27.80 37.01 -20.35
CA GLU A 38 26.92 35.85 -20.25
C GLU A 38 26.46 35.32 -21.62
N VAL A 39 26.29 36.19 -22.63
CA VAL A 39 25.97 35.78 -24.02
C VAL A 39 26.94 34.72 -24.55
N GLY A 40 28.24 34.88 -24.28
CA GLY A 40 29.28 33.95 -24.73
C GLY A 40 29.20 32.55 -24.10
N SER A 41 28.51 32.40 -22.96
CA SER A 41 28.30 31.10 -22.31
C SER A 41 27.20 30.29 -22.99
N PHE A 42 26.19 30.97 -23.55
CA PHE A 42 25.04 30.33 -24.19
C PHE A 42 25.26 30.01 -25.66
N THR A 43 26.17 30.72 -26.35
CA THR A 43 26.55 30.40 -27.73
C THR A 43 27.17 29.00 -27.86
N ALA A 44 27.97 28.58 -26.88
CA ALA A 44 28.54 27.22 -26.82
C ALA A 44 27.45 26.14 -26.70
N VAL A 45 26.39 26.40 -25.94
CA VAL A 45 25.23 25.49 -25.80
C VAL A 45 24.42 25.45 -27.11
N GLY A 46 24.23 26.60 -27.76
CA GLY A 46 23.57 26.69 -29.05
C GLY A 46 24.30 25.87 -30.14
N GLU A 47 25.63 25.85 -30.14
CA GLU A 47 26.41 25.02 -31.08
C GLU A 47 26.25 23.51 -30.85
N LEU A 48 26.15 23.08 -29.59
CA LEU A 48 25.91 21.67 -29.26
C LEU A 48 24.53 21.18 -29.72
N ILE A 49 23.53 22.06 -29.73
CA ILE A 49 22.15 21.71 -30.08
C ILE A 49 21.90 21.73 -31.60
N LYS A 50 22.72 22.45 -32.39
CA LYS A 50 22.59 22.52 -33.87
C LYS A 50 22.66 21.16 -34.58
N GLY A 51 23.23 20.13 -33.95
CA GLY A 51 23.38 18.79 -34.50
C GLY A 51 22.26 17.80 -34.14
N VAL A 52 21.28 18.20 -33.32
CA VAL A 52 20.20 17.31 -32.87
C VAL A 52 18.99 17.47 -33.79
N HIS A 53 18.65 16.42 -34.56
CA HIS A 53 17.40 16.42 -35.32
C HIS A 53 16.23 16.11 -34.37
N PRO A 54 15.04 16.71 -34.55
CA PRO A 54 13.86 16.38 -33.73
C PRO A 54 13.52 14.88 -33.71
N ASP A 55 13.83 14.18 -34.81
CA ASP A 55 13.62 12.74 -34.93
C ASP A 55 14.58 11.91 -34.06
N ASP A 56 15.75 12.44 -33.70
CA ASP A 56 16.70 11.77 -32.80
C ASP A 56 16.20 11.76 -31.33
N LEU A 57 15.21 12.61 -31.03
CA LEU A 57 14.54 12.69 -29.72
C LEU A 57 13.29 11.81 -29.65
N LEU A 58 12.88 11.20 -30.76
CA LEU A 58 11.74 10.28 -30.77
C LEU A 58 12.19 8.90 -30.27
N PRO A 59 11.39 8.25 -29.41
CA PRO A 59 11.68 6.88 -28.99
C PRO A 59 11.69 5.96 -30.21
N SER A 60 12.79 5.23 -30.41
CA SER A 60 12.87 4.22 -31.46
C SER A 60 11.78 3.17 -31.27
N PRO A 61 11.10 2.73 -32.35
CA PRO A 61 10.11 1.68 -32.24
C PRO A 61 10.75 0.40 -31.66
N PRO A 62 10.05 -0.31 -30.77
CA PRO A 62 10.60 -1.48 -30.10
C PRO A 62 10.96 -2.58 -31.10
N ASP A 63 12.03 -3.32 -30.79
CA ASP A 63 12.52 -4.43 -31.61
C ASP A 63 11.38 -5.46 -31.87
N PRO A 64 11.13 -5.86 -33.13
CA PRO A 64 10.08 -6.82 -33.49
C PRO A 64 10.19 -8.17 -32.75
N GLN A 65 11.34 -8.52 -32.20
CA GLN A 65 11.49 -9.71 -31.34
C GLN A 65 10.72 -9.55 -30.01
N VAL A 66 10.64 -8.34 -29.44
CA VAL A 66 9.93 -8.07 -28.18
C VAL A 66 8.42 -8.12 -28.37
N GLU A 67 7.91 -7.68 -29.52
CA GLU A 67 6.50 -7.84 -29.88
C GLU A 67 6.09 -9.32 -29.94
N SER A 68 6.95 -10.18 -30.48
CA SER A 68 6.68 -11.62 -30.58
C SER A 68 6.53 -12.30 -29.22
N ILE A 69 7.25 -11.83 -28.20
CA ILE A 69 7.21 -12.36 -26.83
C ILE A 69 5.90 -11.93 -26.14
N LEU A 70 5.48 -10.67 -26.33
CA LEU A 70 4.23 -10.16 -25.76
C LEU A 70 3.00 -10.81 -26.41
N VAL A 71 3.02 -11.00 -27.73
CA VAL A 71 1.96 -11.70 -28.45
C VAL A 71 1.88 -13.17 -28.04
N ARG A 72 3.02 -13.86 -27.90
CA ARG A 72 3.05 -15.25 -27.39
C ARG A 72 2.52 -15.33 -25.96
N LYS A 73 2.89 -14.40 -25.08
CA LYS A 73 2.40 -14.35 -23.69
C LYS A 73 0.89 -14.09 -23.65
N ALA A 74 0.38 -13.19 -24.50
CA ALA A 74 -1.05 -12.90 -24.61
C ALA A 74 -1.87 -14.10 -25.12
N ILE A 75 -1.35 -14.87 -26.09
CA ILE A 75 -2.01 -16.08 -26.61
C ILE A 75 -2.06 -17.17 -25.55
N THR A 76 -0.98 -17.39 -24.79
CA THR A 76 -0.94 -18.41 -23.72
C THR A 76 -1.90 -18.04 -22.57
N GLU A 77 -1.95 -16.76 -22.19
CA GLU A 77 -2.85 -16.25 -21.15
C GLU A 77 -4.33 -16.41 -21.56
N ARG A 78 -4.65 -16.10 -22.82
CA ARG A 78 -6.02 -16.26 -23.37
C ARG A 78 -6.43 -17.73 -23.48
N ARG A 79 -5.50 -18.63 -23.83
CA ARG A 79 -5.75 -20.08 -23.89
C ARG A 79 -5.99 -20.66 -22.49
N ARG A 80 -5.23 -20.23 -21.47
CA ARG A 80 -5.40 -20.61 -20.06
C ARG A 80 -6.76 -20.15 -19.52
N ARG A 81 -7.16 -18.90 -19.78
CA ARG A 81 -8.48 -18.37 -19.41
C ARG A 81 -9.63 -19.09 -20.12
N ARG A 82 -9.45 -19.48 -21.39
CA ARG A 82 -10.47 -20.21 -22.17
C ARG A 82 -10.63 -21.65 -21.69
N PHE A 83 -9.52 -22.35 -21.36
CA PHE A 83 -9.55 -23.68 -20.75
C PHE A 83 -10.21 -23.68 -19.37
N HIS A 84 -9.93 -22.69 -18.52
CA HIS A 84 -10.61 -22.52 -17.22
C HIS A 84 -12.11 -22.22 -17.38
N ARG A 85 -12.51 -21.48 -18.41
CA ARG A 85 -13.91 -21.14 -18.66
C ARG A 85 -14.74 -22.31 -19.22
N THR A 86 -14.13 -23.18 -20.02
CA THR A 86 -14.81 -24.39 -20.55
C THR A 86 -14.98 -25.49 -19.49
N PHE A 87 -14.10 -25.56 -18.48
CA PHE A 87 -14.26 -26.48 -17.35
C PHE A 87 -15.42 -26.07 -16.41
N MET A 88 -15.80 -24.78 -16.39
CA MET A 88 -16.87 -24.24 -15.54
C MET A 88 -18.30 -24.45 -16.08
N THR A 89 -18.49 -24.79 -17.36
CA THR A 89 -19.84 -24.90 -17.94
C THR A 89 -20.47 -26.30 -17.86
N ALA A 90 -19.68 -27.37 -17.69
CA ALA A 90 -20.23 -28.73 -17.54
C ALA A 90 -20.59 -29.08 -16.08
N ALA A 91 -19.94 -28.46 -15.09
CA ALA A 91 -20.22 -28.67 -13.67
C ALA A 91 -21.48 -27.91 -13.16
N ALA A 92 -21.95 -26.90 -13.90
CA ALA A 92 -23.04 -26.02 -13.47
C ALA A 92 -24.41 -26.71 -13.39
N CYS A 93 -24.69 -27.70 -14.24
CA CYS A 93 -26.01 -28.38 -14.23
C CYS A 93 -26.20 -29.33 -13.04
N LEU A 94 -25.12 -29.91 -12.50
CA LEU A 94 -25.20 -30.80 -11.33
C LEU A 94 -25.27 -30.03 -10.00
N VAL A 95 -24.67 -28.83 -9.93
CA VAL A 95 -24.68 -27.99 -8.71
C VAL A 95 -26.05 -27.33 -8.49
N VAL A 96 -26.80 -26.97 -9.53
CA VAL A 96 -28.12 -26.32 -9.37
C VAL A 96 -29.16 -27.27 -8.77
N ALA A 97 -29.15 -28.56 -9.12
CA ALA A 97 -30.08 -29.53 -8.55
C ALA A 97 -29.79 -29.87 -7.07
N ALA A 98 -28.51 -29.88 -6.67
CA ALA A 98 -28.11 -30.06 -5.28
C ALA A 98 -28.25 -28.77 -4.43
N GLY A 99 -28.03 -27.60 -5.05
CA GLY A 99 -28.10 -26.30 -4.40
C GLY A 99 -29.51 -25.90 -3.95
N VAL A 100 -30.55 -26.22 -4.72
CA VAL A 100 -31.94 -25.92 -4.32
C VAL A 100 -32.38 -26.77 -3.11
N PHE A 101 -31.81 -27.97 -2.92
CA PHE A 101 -32.15 -28.81 -1.76
C PHE A 101 -31.39 -28.41 -0.48
N LEU A 102 -30.22 -27.78 -0.58
CA LEU A 102 -29.42 -27.32 0.57
C LEU A 102 -29.59 -25.82 0.91
N ALA A 103 -30.02 -24.99 -0.04
CA ALA A 103 -30.25 -23.55 0.16
C ALA A 103 -31.55 -23.23 0.91
N GLY A 104 -32.43 -24.20 1.14
CA GLY A 104 -33.58 -24.02 2.02
C GLY A 104 -33.21 -23.86 3.50
N SER A 105 -31.97 -24.17 3.89
CA SER A 105 -31.57 -24.28 5.32
C SER A 105 -30.56 -23.24 5.79
N SER A 106 -29.99 -22.42 4.90
CA SER A 106 -28.76 -21.66 5.21
C SER A 106 -28.79 -20.15 4.94
N ILE A 107 -29.95 -19.55 4.64
CA ILE A 107 -30.10 -18.08 4.46
C ILE A 107 -30.13 -17.34 5.83
N ALA A 108 -29.45 -17.85 6.86
CA ALA A 108 -29.42 -17.25 8.20
C ALA A 108 -28.00 -17.03 8.78
N GLY A 109 -26.93 -17.30 8.03
CA GLY A 109 -25.54 -17.12 8.50
C GLY A 109 -24.86 -15.89 7.91
N GLY A 110 -24.50 -14.91 8.74
CA GLY A 110 -23.71 -13.73 8.36
C GLY A 110 -22.26 -14.06 7.94
N PRO A 111 -21.44 -13.04 7.61
CA PRO A 111 -20.06 -13.21 7.15
C PRO A 111 -19.26 -14.07 8.13
N ASN A 112 -18.68 -15.17 7.65
CA ASN A 112 -17.97 -16.13 8.48
C ASN A 112 -16.46 -15.79 8.49
N PRO A 113 -15.91 -15.21 9.58
CA PRO A 113 -14.47 -14.93 9.70
C PRO A 113 -13.62 -16.21 9.78
N ASP A 114 -14.25 -17.38 9.93
CA ASP A 114 -13.58 -18.69 10.07
C ASP A 114 -13.24 -19.37 8.74
N SER A 115 -12.49 -18.67 7.89
CA SER A 115 -11.72 -19.40 6.88
C SER A 115 -10.59 -20.17 7.59
N VAL A 116 -10.55 -21.49 7.39
CA VAL A 116 -9.52 -22.43 7.88
C VAL A 116 -8.11 -22.06 7.35
N HIS A 117 -8.00 -21.05 6.48
CA HIS A 117 -6.77 -20.50 5.91
C HIS A 117 -6.44 -19.07 6.39
N SER A 118 -6.77 -18.73 7.64
CA SER A 118 -6.44 -17.41 8.20
C SER A 118 -4.95 -17.30 8.55
N PRO A 119 -4.22 -16.27 8.06
CA PRO A 119 -2.83 -16.02 8.45
C PRO A 119 -2.65 -15.85 9.97
N ALA A 120 -3.67 -15.33 10.66
CA ALA A 120 -3.66 -15.20 12.11
C ALA A 120 -3.59 -16.57 12.81
N ARG A 121 -4.41 -17.53 12.36
CA ARG A 121 -4.40 -18.90 12.90
C ARG A 121 -3.08 -19.61 12.64
N ALA A 122 -2.50 -19.45 11.45
CA ALA A 122 -1.20 -20.05 11.14
C ALA A 122 -0.13 -19.51 12.10
N LEU A 123 -0.07 -18.19 12.28
CA LEU A 123 0.91 -17.56 13.15
C LEU A 123 0.73 -17.94 14.64
N LEU A 124 -0.51 -18.04 15.12
CA LEU A 124 -0.79 -18.52 16.49
C LEU A 124 -0.38 -19.98 16.72
N MET A 125 -0.17 -20.77 15.67
CA MET A 125 0.27 -22.17 15.76
C MET A 125 1.78 -22.35 15.60
N THR A 126 2.44 -21.45 14.86
CA THR A 126 3.85 -21.61 14.47
C THR A 126 4.80 -20.55 15.02
N GLY A 127 4.29 -19.40 15.45
CA GLY A 127 5.07 -18.29 16.01
C GLY A 127 5.26 -18.38 17.52
N ASP A 128 5.98 -17.40 18.08
CA ASP A 128 6.15 -17.26 19.52
C ASP A 128 4.86 -16.73 20.13
N THR A 129 4.30 -17.44 21.12
CA THR A 129 2.96 -17.13 21.64
C THR A 129 2.98 -16.68 23.09
N TYR A 130 2.16 -15.68 23.36
CA TYR A 130 1.99 -15.07 24.67
C TYR A 130 0.50 -14.98 24.97
N SER A 131 0.10 -15.29 26.21
CA SER A 131 -1.32 -15.29 26.59
C SER A 131 -1.52 -14.54 27.88
N ALA A 132 -2.65 -13.85 27.96
CA ALA A 132 -3.09 -13.17 29.17
C ALA A 132 -4.60 -13.25 29.30
N THR A 133 -5.07 -13.19 30.55
CA THR A 133 -6.47 -12.94 30.86
C THR A 133 -6.53 -11.81 31.87
N ASP A 134 -7.21 -10.73 31.49
CA ASP A 134 -7.40 -9.59 32.39
C ASP A 134 -8.47 -9.92 33.42
N SER A 135 -8.11 -9.87 34.70
CA SER A 135 -9.01 -10.24 35.80
C SER A 135 -10.17 -9.26 36.03
N ALA A 136 -10.02 -7.99 35.62
CA ALA A 136 -11.04 -6.96 35.82
C ALA A 136 -12.08 -6.99 34.70
N THR A 137 -11.65 -7.23 33.46
CA THR A 137 -12.55 -7.25 32.30
C THR A 137 -13.00 -8.66 31.90
N GLY A 138 -12.27 -9.70 32.31
CA GLY A 138 -12.49 -11.08 31.89
C GLY A 138 -12.05 -11.37 30.45
N VAL A 139 -11.37 -10.42 29.80
CA VAL A 139 -10.90 -10.56 28.42
C VAL A 139 -9.69 -11.48 28.38
N SER A 140 -9.77 -12.53 27.55
CA SER A 140 -8.68 -13.45 27.29
C SER A 140 -8.11 -13.21 25.91
N SER A 141 -6.79 -13.11 25.83
CA SER A 141 -6.07 -12.80 24.60
C SER A 141 -4.85 -13.70 24.43
N VAL A 142 -4.61 -14.11 23.18
CA VAL A 142 -3.38 -14.80 22.76
C VAL A 142 -2.76 -14.00 21.63
N ILE A 143 -1.49 -13.64 21.77
CA ILE A 143 -0.68 -12.99 20.76
C ILE A 143 0.29 -14.02 20.18
N GLY A 144 0.43 -14.04 18.85
CA GLY A 144 1.46 -14.80 18.14
C GLY A 144 2.39 -13.84 17.40
N LEU A 145 3.70 -14.02 17.52
CA LEU A 145 4.72 -13.17 16.93
C LEU A 145 5.59 -13.95 15.95
N GLU A 146 6.01 -13.27 14.89
CA GLU A 146 7.06 -13.73 14.00
C GLU A 146 7.91 -12.53 13.55
N ASP A 147 9.22 -12.65 13.78
CA ASP A 147 10.22 -11.70 13.29
C ASP A 147 10.22 -11.59 11.77
N LYS A 148 10.28 -10.35 11.30
CA LYS A 148 10.41 -10.01 9.88
C LYS A 148 11.51 -8.98 9.71
N GLY A 149 12.11 -8.93 8.52
CA GLY A 149 13.14 -7.92 8.20
C GLY A 149 12.63 -6.47 8.22
N TRP A 150 11.31 -6.25 8.36
CA TRP A 150 10.67 -4.95 8.45
C TRP A 150 10.11 -4.62 9.86
N GLY A 151 10.25 -5.53 10.83
CA GLY A 151 9.63 -5.43 12.15
C GLY A 151 8.97 -6.75 12.56
N THR A 152 7.80 -6.69 13.21
CA THR A 152 7.15 -7.89 13.75
C THR A 152 5.78 -8.12 13.12
N HIS A 153 5.52 -9.35 12.64
CA HIS A 153 4.17 -9.81 12.28
C HIS A 153 3.47 -10.28 13.55
N VAL A 154 2.28 -9.74 13.80
CA VAL A 154 1.50 -10.00 15.01
C VAL A 154 0.16 -10.64 14.65
N ALA A 155 -0.22 -11.71 15.32
CA ALA A 155 -1.57 -12.28 15.33
C ALA A 155 -2.20 -12.12 16.72
N LEU A 156 -3.53 -11.99 16.75
CA LEU A 156 -4.33 -11.90 17.98
C LEU A 156 -5.53 -12.84 17.89
N GLU A 157 -5.71 -13.68 18.91
CA GLU A 157 -6.98 -14.29 19.28
C GLU A 157 -7.57 -13.56 20.49
N LEU A 158 -8.85 -13.19 20.43
CA LEU A 158 -9.53 -12.45 21.50
C LEU A 158 -10.88 -13.08 21.86
N LYS A 159 -11.13 -13.25 23.17
CA LYS A 159 -12.37 -13.76 23.76
C LYS A 159 -12.81 -12.90 24.93
N GLY A 160 -14.09 -12.99 25.29
CA GLY A 160 -14.65 -12.33 26.47
C GLY A 160 -15.02 -10.86 26.26
N VAL A 161 -15.13 -10.37 25.02
CA VAL A 161 -15.44 -8.97 24.74
C VAL A 161 -16.88 -8.82 24.26
N LYS A 162 -17.66 -7.94 24.92
CA LYS A 162 -19.02 -7.58 24.52
C LYS A 162 -19.04 -6.22 23.82
N GLY A 163 -19.75 -6.12 22.71
CA GLY A 163 -19.94 -4.88 21.99
C GLY A 163 -21.21 -4.12 22.38
N PRO A 164 -21.53 -3.02 21.68
CA PRO A 164 -20.74 -2.45 20.58
C PRO A 164 -19.51 -1.68 21.07
N LEU A 165 -18.34 -1.94 20.49
CA LEU A 165 -17.09 -1.22 20.79
C LEU A 165 -16.28 -0.97 19.52
N GLN A 166 -15.42 0.03 19.55
CA GLN A 166 -14.32 0.21 18.60
C GLN A 166 -13.02 0.00 19.36
N CYS A 167 -12.18 -0.92 18.90
CA CYS A 167 -10.98 -1.37 19.60
C CYS A 167 -9.76 -1.31 18.71
N ARG A 168 -8.59 -1.27 19.35
CA ARG A 168 -7.27 -1.33 18.73
C ARG A 168 -6.30 -2.14 19.55
N LEU A 169 -5.34 -2.74 18.86
CA LEU A 169 -4.20 -3.44 19.42
C LEU A 169 -2.99 -2.53 19.27
N MET A 170 -2.40 -2.16 20.39
CA MET A 170 -1.18 -1.36 20.46
C MET A 170 0.00 -2.29 20.74
N ALA A 171 1.07 -2.19 19.94
CA ALA A 171 2.39 -2.68 20.30
C ALA A 171 3.14 -1.57 21.05
N VAL A 172 3.81 -1.90 22.15
CA VAL A 172 4.59 -0.94 22.94
C VAL A 172 6.01 -1.48 23.08
N GLY A 173 6.99 -0.69 22.67
CA GLY A 173 8.41 -1.02 22.78
C GLY A 173 8.99 -0.66 24.14
N ASP A 174 10.19 -1.17 24.44
CA ASP A 174 10.92 -0.92 25.69
C ASP A 174 11.26 0.57 25.92
N ASP A 175 11.38 1.33 24.84
CA ASP A 175 11.62 2.78 24.88
C ASP A 175 10.34 3.62 25.05
N GLY A 176 9.18 2.96 25.17
CA GLY A 176 7.87 3.58 25.34
C GLY A 176 7.23 4.06 24.04
N ARG A 177 7.85 3.87 22.86
CA ARG A 177 7.16 4.06 21.57
C ARG A 177 6.00 3.09 21.47
N SER A 178 4.89 3.54 20.89
CA SER A 178 3.71 2.70 20.69
C SER A 178 3.18 2.81 19.26
N GLU A 179 2.82 1.68 18.67
CA GLU A 179 2.27 1.59 17.32
C GLU A 179 0.94 0.84 17.29
N VAL A 180 0.01 1.26 16.43
CA VAL A 180 -1.24 0.54 16.21
C VAL A 180 -0.98 -0.62 15.26
N VAL A 181 -1.15 -1.85 15.75
CA VAL A 181 -1.03 -3.09 14.94
C VAL A 181 -2.28 -3.29 14.08
N ALA A 182 -3.45 -3.09 14.67
CA ALA A 182 -4.75 -3.25 14.02
C ALA A 182 -5.85 -2.49 14.77
N SER A 183 -6.94 -2.18 14.08
CA SER A 183 -8.18 -1.61 14.64
C SER A 183 -9.39 -2.37 14.11
N TRP A 184 -10.41 -2.56 14.95
CA TRP A 184 -11.61 -3.34 14.61
C TRP A 184 -12.84 -2.87 15.41
N GLY A 185 -14.03 -3.27 14.94
CA GLY A 185 -15.27 -3.12 15.67
C GLY A 185 -15.67 -4.41 16.38
N VAL A 186 -16.24 -4.31 17.57
CA VAL A 186 -16.91 -5.41 18.26
C VAL A 186 -18.42 -5.25 18.05
N PRO A 187 -19.12 -6.20 17.42
CA PRO A 187 -20.57 -6.14 17.23
C PRO A 187 -21.30 -6.38 18.56
N GLU A 188 -22.60 -6.09 18.61
CA GLU A 188 -23.43 -6.28 19.81
C GLU A 188 -23.38 -7.72 20.36
N ALA A 189 -23.28 -8.72 19.49
CA ALA A 189 -23.13 -10.13 19.88
C ALA A 189 -21.83 -10.42 20.66
N GLY A 190 -20.78 -9.61 20.48
CA GLY A 190 -19.46 -9.81 21.08
C GLY A 190 -18.61 -10.88 20.41
N TYR A 191 -17.51 -11.24 21.09
CA TYR A 191 -16.57 -12.29 20.67
C TYR A 191 -16.18 -13.15 21.88
N GLY A 192 -16.31 -14.48 21.75
CA GLY A 192 -15.98 -15.43 22.82
C GLY A 192 -16.79 -15.22 24.09
N VAL A 193 -18.10 -14.98 23.97
CA VAL A 193 -19.05 -14.74 25.09
C VAL A 193 -20.27 -15.66 25.00
N PRO A 194 -21.06 -15.85 26.07
CA PRO A 194 -22.31 -16.60 25.98
C PRO A 194 -23.24 -16.03 24.90
N GLY A 195 -23.63 -16.88 23.93
CA GLY A 195 -24.43 -16.48 22.76
C GLY A 195 -23.61 -16.15 21.51
N SER A 196 -22.30 -15.90 21.63
CA SER A 196 -21.35 -15.73 20.52
C SER A 196 -20.00 -16.34 20.90
N PRO A 197 -19.87 -17.69 20.83
CA PRO A 197 -18.73 -18.41 21.41
C PRO A 197 -17.45 -18.30 20.59
N ASP A 198 -17.55 -17.92 19.31
CA ASP A 198 -16.40 -17.87 18.42
C ASP A 198 -15.47 -16.71 18.81
N PRO A 199 -14.14 -16.93 18.88
CA PRO A 199 -13.20 -15.87 19.13
C PRO A 199 -13.08 -14.93 17.93
N MET A 200 -12.60 -13.73 18.18
CA MET A 200 -12.08 -12.90 17.12
C MET A 200 -10.63 -13.28 16.82
N LEU A 201 -10.32 -13.43 15.55
CA LEU A 201 -8.95 -13.61 15.06
C LEU A 201 -8.60 -12.46 14.13
N LEU A 202 -7.46 -11.83 14.37
CA LEU A 202 -6.90 -10.83 13.47
C LEU A 202 -5.38 -10.94 13.41
N HIS A 203 -4.78 -10.29 12.42
CA HIS A 203 -3.34 -10.11 12.36
C HIS A 203 -3.02 -8.72 11.80
N GLY A 204 -1.80 -8.26 12.05
CA GLY A 204 -1.26 -6.98 11.60
C GLY A 204 0.25 -6.98 11.71
N GLY A 205 0.86 -5.80 11.79
CA GLY A 205 2.31 -5.69 12.00
C GLY A 205 2.68 -4.37 12.66
N THR A 206 3.92 -4.31 13.14
CA THR A 206 4.57 -3.12 13.70
C THR A 206 5.99 -3.02 13.16
N SER A 207 6.53 -1.80 13.07
CA SER A 207 7.93 -1.59 12.70
C SER A 207 8.91 -1.92 13.83
N LEU A 208 8.40 -2.12 15.07
CA LEU A 208 9.20 -2.55 16.21
C LEU A 208 9.72 -3.99 15.99
N PRO A 209 11.05 -4.21 16.12
CA PRO A 209 11.64 -5.55 16.20
C PRO A 209 11.09 -6.35 17.38
N GLN A 210 11.03 -7.69 17.26
CA GLN A 210 10.40 -8.52 18.29
C GLN A 210 11.15 -8.45 19.63
N ASP A 211 12.47 -8.27 19.60
CA ASP A 211 13.33 -8.13 20.79
C ASP A 211 13.28 -6.74 21.44
N GLU A 212 12.63 -5.76 20.80
CA GLU A 212 12.36 -4.43 21.38
C GLU A 212 10.93 -4.30 21.92
N LEU A 213 10.08 -5.32 21.75
CA LEU A 213 8.70 -5.31 22.23
C LEU A 213 8.65 -5.56 23.73
N ASN A 214 7.93 -4.69 24.44
CA ASN A 214 7.71 -4.80 25.88
C ASN A 214 6.38 -5.47 26.21
N HIS A 215 5.30 -4.96 25.59
CA HIS A 215 3.95 -5.49 25.79
C HIS A 215 3.00 -5.05 24.69
N PHE A 216 1.84 -5.70 24.64
CA PHE A 216 0.70 -5.31 23.85
C PHE A 216 -0.43 -4.83 24.73
N THR A 217 -1.14 -3.79 24.30
CA THR A 217 -2.35 -3.31 24.96
C THR A 217 -3.54 -3.41 24.01
N ILE A 218 -4.59 -4.08 24.45
CA ILE A 218 -5.91 -4.06 23.80
C ILE A 218 -6.70 -2.95 24.45
N GLN A 219 -7.12 -1.96 23.68
CA GLN A 219 -7.87 -0.84 24.22
C GLN A 219 -8.98 -0.42 23.27
N THR A 220 -10.01 0.21 23.83
CA THR A 220 -11.04 0.87 23.04
C THR A 220 -10.50 2.18 22.43
N SER A 221 -11.16 2.69 21.40
CA SER A 221 -10.75 3.91 20.69
C SER A 221 -10.71 5.16 21.58
N ASP A 222 -11.54 5.20 22.63
CA ASP A 222 -11.59 6.22 23.68
C ASP A 222 -10.54 6.03 24.79
N GLY A 223 -9.69 5.00 24.69
CA GLY A 223 -8.50 4.85 25.53
C GLY A 223 -8.65 3.92 26.74
N ARG A 224 -9.82 3.31 26.96
CA ARG A 224 -9.98 2.33 28.05
C ARG A 224 -9.26 1.03 27.69
N SER A 225 -8.33 0.62 28.55
CA SER A 225 -7.63 -0.67 28.44
C SER A 225 -8.60 -1.82 28.74
N LEU A 226 -8.54 -2.87 27.92
CA LEU A 226 -9.30 -4.11 28.07
C LEU A 226 -8.42 -5.26 28.54
N ALA A 227 -7.19 -5.35 28.04
CA ALA A 227 -6.20 -6.34 28.45
C ALA A 227 -4.80 -5.87 28.09
N THR A 228 -3.80 -6.35 28.85
CA THR A 228 -2.37 -6.15 28.57
C THR A 228 -1.69 -7.50 28.52
N ILE A 229 -0.81 -7.70 27.53
CA ILE A 229 -0.05 -8.93 27.30
C ILE A 229 1.43 -8.58 27.27
N THR A 230 2.17 -8.97 28.31
CA THR A 230 3.64 -8.84 28.32
C THR A 230 4.26 -9.90 27.43
N VAL A 231 5.31 -9.52 26.71
CA VAL A 231 6.09 -10.41 25.84
C VAL A 231 7.54 -10.45 26.26
#